data_AF-A0A6C0GBX2-F1
#
_entry.id   AF-A0A6C0GBX2-F1
#
_cell.length_a   1.000
_cell.length_b   1.000
_cell.length_c   1.000
_cell.angle_alpha   90.00
_cell.angle_beta   90.00
_cell.angle_gamma   90.00
#
_symmetry.space_group_name_H-M   'P 1'
#
loop_
_entity.id
_entity.type
_entity.pdbx_description
1 polymer ?
#
loop_
_entity_poly.entity_id
_entity_poly.type
_entity_poly.pdbx_seq_one_letter_code
_entity_poly.pdbx_strand_id
1 'polypeptide(L)'
;MEKNVPHTRSYSQCVELIQQHLKEMSLKHGALKKWCTDHNLNYKGVVKIKNGSMSYYVPQFLLKILSALGYRASITRRFMPDKKEEDVYIIEKVEDADLPEQQVNT
;
A
#
# COMPACT_ATOMS: atom_id res chain seq x y z
N MET A 1 -16.87 10.22 16.12
CA MET A 1 -16.92 10.03 14.65
C MET A 1 -15.74 10.77 14.05
N GLU A 2 -14.53 10.25 14.20
CA GLU A 2 -13.37 10.81 13.51
C GLU A 2 -13.52 10.42 12.04
N LYS A 3 -13.63 11.44 11.19
CA LYS A 3 -13.77 11.25 9.75
C LYS A 3 -12.47 10.64 9.27
N ASN A 4 -12.52 9.44 8.67
CA ASN A 4 -11.43 8.93 7.85
C ASN A 4 -11.26 9.86 6.65
N VAL A 5 -10.46 10.93 6.83
CA VAL A 5 -10.19 11.89 5.77
C VAL A 5 -9.18 11.24 4.82
N PRO A 6 -9.45 11.16 3.51
CA PRO A 6 -8.48 10.68 2.54
C PRO A 6 -7.29 11.64 2.53
N HIS A 7 -6.10 11.11 2.87
CA HIS A 7 -4.87 11.89 2.87
C HIS A 7 -4.21 11.77 1.51
N THR A 8 -4.03 12.91 0.85
CA THR A 8 -3.24 12.96 -0.38
C THR A 8 -1.76 12.89 0.00
N ARG A 9 -1.06 11.87 -0.48
CA ARG A 9 0.37 11.67 -0.26
C ARG A 9 1.11 11.64 -1.58
N SER A 10 2.34 12.17 -1.58
CA SER A 10 3.24 12.02 -2.72
C SER A 10 3.72 10.57 -2.83
N TYR A 11 4.23 10.19 -4.01
CA TYR A 11 4.81 8.87 -4.23
C TYR A 11 5.84 8.48 -3.16
N SER A 12 6.76 9.39 -2.85
CA SER A 12 7.81 9.18 -1.84
C SER A 12 7.23 8.86 -0.47
N GLN A 13 6.24 9.65 -0.03
CA GLN A 13 5.59 9.44 1.27
C GLN A 13 4.82 8.11 1.34
N CYS A 14 4.28 7.64 0.21
CA CYS A 14 3.61 6.34 0.15
C CYS A 14 4.61 5.19 0.30
N VAL A 15 5.75 5.29 -0.38
CA VAL A 15 6.82 4.32 -0.29
C VAL A 15 7.36 4.26 1.14
N GLU A 16 7.61 5.40 1.77
CA GLU A 16 8.08 5.47 3.16
C GLU A 16 7.10 4.81 4.14
N LEU A 17 5.80 5.08 4.00
CA LEU A 17 4.76 4.47 4.82
C LEU A 17 4.75 2.94 4.67
N ILE A 18 4.80 2.45 3.43
CA ILE A 18 4.86 1.01 3.14
C ILE A 18 6.12 0.40 3.75
N GLN A 19 7.28 1.05 3.58
CA GLN A 19 8.54 0.57 4.13
C GLN A 19 8.52 0.45 5.65
N GLN A 20 7.95 1.43 6.34
CA GLN A 20 7.81 1.40 7.79
C GLN A 20 6.99 0.19 8.23
N HIS A 21 5.80 0.01 7.68
CA HIS A 21 4.92 -1.15 7.96
C HIS A 21 5.60 -2.48 7.67
N LEU A 22 6.28 -2.60 6.53
CA LEU A 22 6.98 -3.83 6.16
C LEU A 22 8.18 -4.13 7.08
N LYS A 23 8.89 -3.11 7.56
CA LYS A 23 9.98 -3.28 8.53
C LYS A 23 9.43 -3.77 9.86
N GLU A 24 8.36 -3.16 10.36
CA GLU A 24 7.68 -3.57 11.60
C GLU A 24 7.16 -5.02 11.51
N MET A 25 6.55 -5.39 10.38
CA MET A 25 6.06 -6.75 10.15
C MET A 25 7.21 -7.77 10.01
N SER A 26 8.34 -7.37 9.41
CA SER A 26 9.51 -8.23 9.26
C SER A 26 10.23 -8.53 10.57
N LEU A 27 10.05 -7.72 11.63
CA LEU A 27 10.58 -8.01 12.96
C LEU A 27 9.91 -9.25 13.58
N LYS A 28 8.70 -9.60 13.13
CA LYS A 28 8.02 -10.85 13.51
C LYS A 28 8.52 -11.96 12.58
N HIS A 29 9.42 -12.80 13.07
CA HIS A 29 10.07 -13.89 12.32
C HIS A 29 9.05 -14.69 11.47
N GLY A 30 9.25 -14.72 10.14
CA GLY A 30 8.44 -15.50 9.19
C GLY A 30 7.08 -14.89 8.78
N ALA A 31 6.62 -13.82 9.44
CA ALA A 31 5.31 -13.22 9.16
C ALA A 31 5.22 -12.62 7.75
N LEU A 32 6.30 -11.97 7.27
CA LEU A 32 6.30 -11.28 5.98
C LEU A 32 6.09 -12.23 4.79
N LYS A 33 6.70 -13.43 4.82
CA LYS A 33 6.58 -14.40 3.71
C LYS A 33 5.17 -14.99 3.67
N LYS A 34 4.60 -15.31 4.84
CA LYS A 34 3.22 -15.80 4.95
C LYS A 34 2.22 -14.73 4.48
N TRP A 35 2.34 -13.51 5.00
CA TRP A 35 1.50 -12.38 4.60
C TRP A 35 1.58 -12.11 3.09
N CYS A 36 2.77 -12.14 2.48
CA CYS A 36 2.88 -12.02 1.03
C CYS A 36 2.12 -13.13 0.29
N THR A 37 2.12 -14.35 0.83
CA THR A 37 1.39 -15.49 0.23
C THR A 37 -0.12 -15.29 0.37
N ASP A 38 -0.59 -14.92 1.57
CA ASP A 38 -2.01 -14.69 1.86
C ASP A 38 -2.62 -13.57 0.99
N HIS A 39 -1.82 -12.54 0.66
CA HIS A 39 -2.26 -11.41 -0.18
C HIS A 39 -1.83 -11.52 -1.65
N ASN A 40 -1.31 -12.67 -2.10
CA ASN A 40 -0.85 -12.90 -3.47
C ASN A 40 0.17 -11.86 -3.98
N LEU A 41 1.09 -11.46 -3.10
CA LEU A 41 2.16 -10.51 -3.33
C LEU A 41 3.50 -11.20 -3.60
N ASN A 42 4.30 -10.64 -4.50
CA ASN A 42 5.64 -11.13 -4.75
C ASN A 42 6.58 -10.78 -3.59
N TYR A 43 6.93 -11.77 -2.78
CA TYR A 43 7.85 -11.64 -1.65
C TYR A 43 9.17 -10.94 -2.01
N LYS A 44 9.79 -11.27 -3.16
CA LYS A 44 11.03 -10.61 -3.60
C LYS A 44 10.82 -9.11 -3.86
N GLY A 45 9.67 -8.74 -4.44
CA GLY A 45 9.29 -7.35 -4.66
C GLY A 45 9.06 -6.59 -3.36
N VAL A 46 8.33 -7.20 -2.43
CA VAL A 46 8.06 -6.63 -1.10
C VAL A 46 9.35 -6.42 -0.31
N VAL A 47 10.28 -7.38 -0.33
CA VAL A 47 11.59 -7.24 0.32
C VAL A 47 12.44 -6.13 -0.31
N LYS A 48 12.42 -5.98 -1.63
CA LYS A 48 13.10 -4.86 -2.32
C LYS A 48 12.54 -3.51 -1.89
N ILE A 49 11.22 -3.38 -1.77
CA ILE A 49 10.57 -2.18 -1.24
C ILE A 49 11.02 -1.92 0.19
N LYS A 50 10.89 -2.92 1.07
CA LYS A 50 11.30 -2.84 2.49
C LYS A 50 12.72 -2.30 2.66
N ASN A 51 13.65 -2.75 1.81
CA ASN A 51 15.06 -2.38 1.87
C ASN A 51 15.41 -1.11 1.07
N GLY A 52 14.45 -0.50 0.37
CA GLY A 52 14.69 0.67 -0.46
C GLY A 52 15.57 0.38 -1.69
N SER A 53 15.69 -0.88 -2.10
CA SER A 53 16.68 -1.32 -3.11
C SER A 53 16.14 -1.26 -4.55
N MET A 54 15.01 -0.59 -4.79
CA MET A 54 14.40 -0.45 -6.12
C MET A 54 14.43 1.02 -6.53
N SER A 55 14.98 1.29 -7.71
CA SER A 55 15.07 2.65 -8.28
C SER A 55 13.70 3.20 -8.71
N TYR A 56 12.75 2.31 -9.02
CA TYR A 56 11.38 2.65 -9.38
C TYR A 56 10.45 1.52 -8.94
N TYR A 57 9.32 1.88 -8.32
CA TYR A 57 8.30 0.95 -7.88
C TYR A 57 7.11 1.06 -8.81
N VAL A 58 6.59 -0.08 -9.24
CA VAL A 58 5.39 -0.11 -10.08
C VAL A 58 4.21 0.44 -9.26
N PRO A 59 3.54 1.53 -9.69
CA PRO A 59 2.45 2.14 -8.94
C PRO A 59 1.35 1.15 -8.55
N GLN A 60 0.98 0.26 -9.47
CA GLN A 60 -0.01 -0.80 -9.19
C GLN A 60 0.45 -1.79 -8.10
N PHE A 61 1.75 -2.03 -7.99
CA PHE A 61 2.29 -2.91 -6.96
C PHE A 61 2.23 -2.25 -5.58
N LEU A 62 2.50 -0.94 -5.50
CA LEU A 62 2.31 -0.17 -4.27
C LEU A 62 0.85 -0.17 -3.83
N LEU A 63 -0.10 -0.01 -4.77
CA LEU A 63 -1.54 -0.10 -4.48
C LEU A 63 -1.93 -1.46 -3.89
N LYS A 64 -1.43 -2.56 -4.46
CA LYS A 64 -1.68 -3.91 -3.93
C LYS A 64 -1.16 -4.06 -2.49
N ILE A 65 0.02 -3.51 -2.20
CA ILE A 65 0.59 -3.55 -0.86
C ILE A 65 -0.22 -2.69 0.11
N LEU A 66 -0.62 -1.49 -0.29
CA LEU A 66 -1.50 -0.63 0.52
C LEU A 66 -2.83 -1.32 0.83
N SER A 67 -3.46 -1.94 -0.16
CA SER A 67 -4.68 -2.72 0.02
C SER A 67 -4.47 -3.89 0.99
N ALA A 68 -3.36 -4.61 0.88
CA ALA A 68 -3.02 -5.69 1.80
C ALA A 68 -2.72 -5.20 3.24
N LEU A 69 -2.32 -3.94 3.39
CA LEU A 69 -2.12 -3.27 4.68
C LEU A 69 -3.40 -2.64 5.24
N GLY A 70 -4.55 -2.81 4.58
CA GLY A 70 -5.84 -2.25 5.01
C GLY A 70 -6.08 -0.79 4.57
N TYR A 71 -5.31 -0.28 3.61
CA TYR A 71 -5.52 1.04 3.04
C TYR A 71 -6.26 0.96 1.70
N ARG A 72 -7.26 1.83 1.54
CA ARG A 72 -7.86 2.09 0.23
C ARG A 72 -7.05 3.18 -0.44
N ALA A 73 -6.30 2.81 -1.47
CA ALA A 73 -5.46 3.75 -2.20
C ALA A 73 -5.87 3.87 -3.67
N SER A 74 -5.75 5.07 -4.24
CA SER A 74 -5.98 5.34 -5.66
C SER A 74 -4.87 6.24 -6.19
N ILE A 75 -4.45 5.99 -7.42
CA ILE A 75 -3.46 6.84 -8.10
C ILE A 75 -4.24 7.81 -8.97
N THR A 76 -3.96 9.09 -8.81
CA THR A 76 -4.44 10.15 -9.70
C THR A 76 -3.23 10.86 -10.27
N ARG A 77 -3.15 10.93 -11.60
CA ARG A 77 -2.14 11.74 -12.26
C ARG A 77 -2.57 13.19 -12.22
N ARG A 78 -1.79 14.06 -11.57
CA ARG A 78 -2.01 15.51 -11.64
C ARG A 78 -1.13 16.09 -12.74
N PHE A 79 -1.78 16.77 -13.68
CA PHE A 79 -1.10 17.64 -14.63
C PHE A 79 -0.87 18.99 -13.94
N MET A 80 0.39 19.31 -13.63
CA MET A 80 0.78 20.67 -13.25
C MET A 80 1.29 21.38 -14.52
N PRO A 81 0.75 22.55 -14.87
CA PRO A 81 1.17 23.24 -16.10
C PRO A 81 2.64 23.73 -16.06
N ASP A 82 3.27 23.73 -14.88
CA ASP A 82 4.62 24.26 -14.64
C ASP A 82 5.67 23.18 -14.27
N LYS A 83 5.22 21.94 -13.96
CA LYS A 83 6.11 20.83 -13.57
C LYS A 83 5.68 19.53 -14.24
N LYS A 84 6.67 18.71 -14.61
CA LYS A 84 6.51 17.35 -15.17
C LYS A 84 5.40 16.59 -14.42
N GLU A 85 4.60 15.83 -15.17
CA GLU A 85 3.51 14.99 -14.65
C GLU A 85 3.93 14.26 -13.37
N GLU A 86 3.16 14.43 -12.29
CA GLU A 86 3.41 13.75 -11.03
C GLU A 86 2.24 12.80 -10.69
N ASP A 87 2.58 11.55 -10.41
CA ASP A 87 1.62 10.56 -9.92
C ASP A 87 1.38 10.81 -8.42
N VAL A 88 0.15 11.19 -8.08
CA VAL A 88 -0.28 11.47 -6.71
C VAL A 88 -1.10 10.30 -6.18
N TYR A 89 -0.84 9.90 -4.94
CA TYR A 89 -1.51 8.78 -4.29
C TYR A 89 -2.48 9.31 -3.26
N ILE A 90 -3.76 8.98 -3.44
CA ILE A 90 -4.81 9.29 -2.49
C ILE A 90 -4.96 8.05 -1.62
N ILE A 91 -4.60 8.13 -0.34
CA ILE A 91 -4.66 7.01 0.59
C ILE A 91 -5.69 7.32 1.67
N GLU A 92 -6.62 6.39 1.86
CA GLU A 92 -7.60 6.36 2.93
C GLU A 92 -7.33 5.12 3.79
N LYS A 93 -7.24 5.32 5.11
CA LYS A 93 -7.14 4.20 6.05
C LYS A 93 -8.55 3.64 6.20
N VAL A 94 -8.73 2.37 5.90
CA VAL A 94 -9.99 1.69 6.20
C VAL A 94 -9.82 1.19 7.64
N GLU A 95 -10.35 1.94 8.61
CA GLU A 95 -10.63 1.33 9.92
C GLU A 95 -11.64 0.21 9.67
N ASP A 96 -11.36 -0.99 10.19
CA ASP A 96 -12.23 -2.17 10.16
C ASP A 96 -13.71 -1.80 10.32
N ALA A 97 -14.37 -1.56 9.20
CA ALA A 97 -15.78 -1.34 9.07
C ALA A 97 -16.17 -2.01 7.75
N ASP A 98 -16.77 -3.19 7.92
CA ASP A 98 -17.36 -4.01 6.86
C ASP A 98 -16.36 -4.78 5.97
N LEU A 99 -15.72 -5.81 6.56
CA LEU A 99 -15.69 -7.09 5.84
C LEU A 99 -17.16 -7.52 5.73
N PRO A 100 -17.76 -7.60 4.52
CA PRO A 100 -19.05 -8.27 4.42
C PRO A 100 -18.86 -9.71 4.89
N GLU A 101 -19.51 -10.06 5.99
CA GLU A 101 -19.79 -11.45 6.30
C GLU A 101 -20.50 -12.06 5.10
N GLN A 102 -19.82 -13.04 4.48
CA GLN A 102 -20.37 -14.22 3.82
C GLN A 102 -21.24 -13.99 2.56
N GLN A 103 -20.92 -14.72 1.48
CA GLN A 103 -21.85 -15.73 0.96
C GLN A 103 -21.05 -16.96 0.51
N VAL A 104 -20.99 -17.97 1.38
CA VAL A 104 -20.80 -19.36 0.98
C VAL A 104 -22.10 -19.78 0.32
N ASN A 105 -22.14 -19.83 -1.01
CA ASN A 105 -23.24 -20.49 -1.71
C ASN A 105 -23.02 -21.99 -1.65
N THR A 106 -23.93 -22.66 -0.95
CA THR A 106 -24.17 -24.11 -0.98
C THR A 106 -24.91 -24.48 -2.26
#